data_AF-A0A7W9QFX7-F1
#
_entry.id   AF-A0A7W9QFX7-F1
#
_cell.length_a   1.000
_cell.length_b   1.000
_cell.length_c   1.000
_cell.angle_alpha   90.00
_cell.angle_beta   90.00
_cell.angle_gamma   90.00
#
_symmetry.space_group_name_H-M   'P 1'
#
loop_
_entity.id
_entity.type
_entity.pdbx_description
1 polymer ?
#
loop_
_entity_poly.entity_id
_entity_poly.type
_entity_poly.pdbx_seq_one_letter_code
_entity_poly.pdbx_strand_id
1 'polypeptide(L)'
;MNAYEWDRTTMAVVACALANDSDGAGALLEPLDARDLRHVVVRLAAMAAEALVAEADDAGGDREEVIARWRASILAHESRHDAAG
;
A
#
# COMPACT_ATOMS: atom_id res chain seq x y z
N MET A 1 -16.90 4.74 -10.53
CA MET A 1 -16.19 3.78 -11.40
C MET A 1 -16.81 2.38 -11.31
N ASN A 2 -16.45 1.46 -12.21
CA ASN A 2 -16.78 0.03 -12.14
C ASN A 2 -15.63 -0.81 -11.53
N ALA A 3 -15.85 -2.10 -11.33
CA ALA A 3 -14.86 -2.99 -10.67
C ALA A 3 -13.51 -3.05 -11.41
N TYR A 4 -13.54 -3.16 -12.74
CA TYR A 4 -12.32 -3.16 -13.56
C TYR A 4 -11.54 -1.84 -13.46
N GLU A 5 -12.26 -0.72 -13.40
CA GLU A 5 -11.67 0.60 -13.19
C GLU A 5 -10.99 0.73 -11.83
N TRP A 6 -11.61 0.23 -10.76
CA TRP A 6 -11.00 0.22 -9.43
C TRP A 6 -9.72 -0.62 -9.39
N ASP A 7 -9.75 -1.82 -9.96
CA ASP A 7 -8.57 -2.69 -9.99
C ASP A 7 -7.43 -2.07 -10.78
N ARG A 8 -7.71 -1.53 -11.98
CA ARG A 8 -6.70 -0.86 -12.79
C ARG A 8 -6.10 0.35 -12.08
N THR A 9 -6.92 1.21 -11.46
CA THR A 9 -6.42 2.37 -10.71
C THR A 9 -5.59 1.93 -9.50
N THR A 10 -6.01 0.88 -8.79
CA THR A 10 -5.25 0.30 -7.67
C THR A 10 -3.88 -0.18 -8.13
N MET A 11 -3.82 -0.94 -9.22
CA MET A 11 -2.55 -1.44 -9.78
C MET A 11 -1.65 -0.30 -10.29
N ALA A 12 -2.23 0.76 -10.86
CA ALA A 12 -1.47 1.94 -11.28
C ALA A 12 -0.86 2.67 -10.08
N VAL A 13 -1.59 2.82 -8.97
CA VAL A 13 -1.07 3.39 -7.72
C VAL A 13 0.08 2.54 -7.17
N VAL A 14 -0.04 1.21 -7.18
CA VAL A 14 1.05 0.30 -6.79
C VAL A 14 2.27 0.48 -7.69
N ALA A 15 2.08 0.59 -9.01
CA ALA A 15 3.18 0.81 -9.94
C ALA A 15 3.91 2.14 -9.68
N CYS A 16 3.18 3.23 -9.42
CA CYS A 16 3.76 4.50 -9.01
C CYS A 16 4.57 4.37 -7.70
N ALA A 17 4.02 3.67 -6.69
CA ALA A 17 4.73 3.42 -5.44
C ALA A 17 6.04 2.63 -5.65
N LEU A 18 6.02 1.60 -6.49
CA LEU A 18 7.22 0.82 -6.84
C LEU A 18 8.27 1.65 -7.61
N ALA A 19 7.83 2.66 -8.37
CA ALA A 19 8.69 3.60 -9.06
C ALA A 19 9.16 4.77 -8.16
N ASN A 20 8.76 4.79 -6.88
CA ASN A 20 8.98 5.90 -5.94
C ASN A 20 8.41 7.25 -6.44
N ASP A 21 7.29 7.18 -7.18
CA ASP A 21 6.57 8.30 -7.77
C ASP A 21 5.31 8.60 -6.95
N SER A 22 5.49 9.27 -5.81
CA SER A 22 4.38 9.64 -4.93
C SER A 22 3.44 10.68 -5.55
N ASP A 23 3.97 11.57 -6.40
CA ASP A 23 3.17 12.59 -7.09
C ASP A 23 2.25 11.93 -8.14
N GLY A 24 2.77 10.97 -8.91
CA GLY A 24 1.97 10.18 -9.85
C GLY A 24 0.90 9.35 -9.16
N ALA A 25 1.19 8.78 -7.99
CA ALA A 25 0.18 8.10 -7.17
C ALA A 25 -0.91 9.08 -6.69
N GLY A 26 -0.52 10.28 -6.25
CA GLY A 26 -1.46 11.33 -5.85
C GLY A 26 -2.39 11.77 -6.98
N ALA A 27 -1.83 12.00 -8.17
CA ALA A 27 -2.59 12.40 -9.35
C ALA A 27 -3.62 11.35 -9.80
N LEU A 28 -3.39 10.07 -9.53
CA LEU A 28 -4.34 8.98 -9.80
C LEU A 28 -5.51 8.95 -8.79
N LEU A 29 -5.29 9.42 -7.57
CA LEU A 29 -6.26 9.40 -6.48
C LEU A 29 -7.08 10.69 -6.38
N GLU A 30 -6.49 11.84 -6.70
CA GLU A 30 -7.12 13.16 -6.63
C GLU A 30 -8.48 13.27 -7.34
N PRO A 31 -8.67 12.74 -8.57
CA PRO A 31 -9.95 12.90 -9.27
C PRO A 31 -11.06 11.95 -8.75
N LEU A 32 -10.75 11.04 -7.83
CA LEU A 32 -11.71 10.05 -7.36
C LEU A 32 -12.70 10.67 -6.37
N ASP A 33 -13.98 10.30 -6.49
CA ASP A 33 -14.94 10.59 -5.45
C ASP A 33 -14.69 9.75 -4.20
N ALA A 34 -15.35 10.10 -3.08
CA ALA A 34 -15.15 9.41 -1.81
C ALA A 34 -15.55 7.92 -1.82
N ARG A 35 -16.41 7.49 -2.75
CA ARG A 35 -16.80 6.07 -2.87
C ARG A 35 -15.69 5.31 -3.59
N ASP A 36 -15.25 5.83 -4.72
CA ASP A 36 -14.21 5.21 -5.55
C ASP A 36 -12.87 5.17 -4.82
N LEU A 37 -12.51 6.24 -4.11
CA LEU A 37 -11.31 6.29 -3.27
C LEU A 37 -11.36 5.21 -2.16
N ARG A 38 -12.51 5.03 -1.50
CA ARG A 38 -12.67 3.98 -0.48
C ARG A 38 -12.45 2.57 -1.04
N HIS A 39 -12.94 2.30 -2.24
CA HIS A 39 -12.71 1.00 -2.89
C HIS A 39 -11.23 0.75 -3.16
N VAL A 40 -10.52 1.74 -3.71
CA VAL A 40 -9.09 1.64 -3.99
C VAL A 40 -8.29 1.43 -2.69
N VAL A 41 -8.56 2.23 -1.64
CA VAL A 41 -7.87 2.11 -0.34
C VAL A 41 -8.10 0.74 0.30
N VAL A 42 -9.33 0.23 0.32
CA VAL A 42 -9.62 -1.09 0.88
C VAL A 42 -8.91 -2.19 0.08
N ARG A 43 -8.84 -2.08 -1.26
CA ARG A 43 -8.12 -3.05 -2.08
C ARG A 43 -6.61 -3.01 -1.83
N LEU A 44 -6.01 -1.82 -1.71
CA LEU A 44 -4.60 -1.65 -1.34
C LEU A 44 -4.31 -2.29 0.04
N ALA A 45 -5.17 -2.06 1.03
CA ALA A 45 -5.02 -2.66 2.35
C ALA A 45 -5.10 -4.19 2.31
N ALA A 46 -6.01 -4.75 1.51
CA ALA A 46 -6.12 -6.19 1.32
C ALA A 46 -4.86 -6.78 0.66
N MET A 47 -4.34 -6.13 -0.40
CA MET A 47 -3.10 -6.56 -1.06
C MET A 47 -1.90 -6.52 -0.12
N ALA A 48 -1.79 -5.47 0.70
CA ALA A 48 -0.75 -5.39 1.72
C ALA A 48 -0.87 -6.54 2.73
N ALA A 49 -2.09 -6.83 3.20
CA ALA A 49 -2.31 -7.96 4.12
C ALA A 49 -1.98 -9.32 3.49
N GLU A 50 -2.34 -9.53 2.22
CA GLU A 50 -2.01 -10.76 1.47
C GLU A 50 -0.49 -10.92 1.33
N ALA A 51 0.24 -9.84 0.98
CA ALA A 51 1.70 -9.86 0.88
C ALA A 51 2.37 -10.19 2.23
N LEU A 52 1.86 -9.63 3.33
CA LEU A 52 2.35 -9.92 4.68
C LEU A 52 2.17 -11.39 5.08
N VAL A 53 1.04 -11.98 4.70
CA VAL A 53 0.77 -13.40 4.98
C VAL A 53 1.70 -14.28 4.14
N ALA A 54 1.85 -13.99 2.85
CA ALA A 54 2.76 -14.74 1.98
C ALA A 54 4.22 -14.67 2.46
N GLU A 55 4.68 -13.50 2.92
CA GLU A 55 6.03 -13.34 3.48
C GLU A 55 6.24 -14.16 4.76
N ALA A 56 5.21 -14.29 5.61
CA ALA A 56 5.27 -15.12 6.81
C ALA A 56 5.34 -16.62 6.47
N ASP A 57 4.52 -17.07 5.51
CA ASP A 57 4.51 -18.45 5.04
C ASP A 57 5.87 -18.84 4.40
N ASP A 58 6.42 -17.98 3.54
CA ASP A 58 7.71 -18.22 2.85
C ASP A 58 8.91 -18.20 3.81
N ALA A 59 8.86 -17.39 4.86
CA ALA A 59 9.92 -17.31 5.87
C ALA A 59 9.87 -18.47 6.90
N GLY A 60 8.82 -19.30 6.87
CA GLY A 60 8.55 -20.30 7.91
C GLY A 60 8.37 -19.68 9.31
N GLY A 61 8.01 -18.39 9.35
CA GLY A 61 7.99 -17.57 10.55
C GLY A 61 6.58 -17.36 11.11
N ASP A 62 6.49 -16.98 12.38
CA ASP A 62 5.22 -16.65 13.00
C ASP A 62 4.64 -15.35 12.41
N ARG A 63 3.33 -15.34 12.17
CA ARG A 63 2.59 -14.22 11.60
C ARG A 63 2.78 -12.94 12.42
N GLU A 64 2.89 -13.07 13.74
CA GLU A 64 3.12 -11.92 14.64
C GLU A 64 4.49 -11.27 14.42
N GLU A 65 5.53 -12.06 14.12
CA GLU A 65 6.89 -11.58 13.89
C GLU A 65 6.98 -10.76 12.59
N VAL A 66 6.33 -11.23 11.52
CA VAL A 66 6.29 -10.51 10.24
C VAL A 66 5.52 -9.18 10.37
N ILE A 67 4.39 -9.19 11.08
CA ILE A 67 3.64 -7.96 11.37
C ILE A 67 4.49 -6.98 12.19
N ALA A 68 5.22 -7.46 13.20
CA ALA A 68 6.10 -6.63 14.01
C ALA A 68 7.24 -6.00 13.20
N ARG A 69 7.89 -6.80 12.34
CA ARG A 69 8.95 -6.32 11.42
C ARG A 69 8.43 -5.25 10.48
N TRP A 70 7.25 -5.45 9.91
CA TRP A 70 6.66 -4.48 9.01
C TRP A 70 6.25 -3.18 9.69
N ARG A 71 5.64 -3.25 10.88
CA ARG A 71 5.36 -2.06 11.71
C ARG A 71 6.64 -1.28 12.00
N ALA A 72 7.73 -1.98 12.36
CA ALA A 72 9.02 -1.35 12.58
C ALA A 72 9.57 -0.67 11.32
N SER A 73 9.43 -1.29 10.14
CA SER A 73 9.83 -0.70 8.86
C SER A 73 9.02 0.56 8.50
N ILE A 74 7.70 0.55 8.72
CA ILE A 74 6.83 1.72 8.51
C ILE A 74 7.27 2.86 9.43
N LEU A 75 7.37 2.62 10.73
CA LEU A 75 7.79 3.62 11.73
C LEU A 75 9.21 4.15 11.45
N ALA A 76 10.13 3.29 11.00
CA ALA A 76 11.48 3.69 10.62
C ALA A 76 11.49 4.52 9.33
N HIS A 77 10.52 4.32 8.43
CA HIS A 77 10.37 5.14 7.22
C HIS A 77 9.77 6.51 7.55
N GLU A 78 8.70 6.55 8.35
CA GLU A 78 8.05 7.78 8.82
C GLU A 78 9.01 8.68 9.60
N SER A 79 9.77 8.11 10.55
CA SER A 79 10.76 8.86 11.33
C SER A 79 11.94 9.41 10.50
N ARG A 80 12.27 8.79 9.37
CA ARG A 80 13.26 9.32 8.42
C ARG A 80 12.73 10.47 7.59
N HIS A 81 11.42 10.49 7.31
CA HIS A 81 10.77 11.59 6.60
C HIS A 81 10.57 12.83 7.50
N ASP A 82 10.25 12.63 8.78
CA ASP A 82 10.12 13.71 9.76
C ASP A 82 11.46 14.39 10.11
N ALA A 83 12.58 13.67 9.96
CA ALA A 83 13.92 14.20 10.24
C ALA A 83 14.54 14.99 9.07
N ALA A 84 13.90 14.97 7.89
CA ALA A 84 14.40 15.60 6.66
C ALA A 84 13.62 16.86 6.25
N GLY A 85 12.59 17.25 7.02
CA GLY A 85 11.86 18.52 6.90
C GLY A 85 12.23 19.51 8.01
#